data_AF-A0AB74M7G8-F1
#
_entry.id   AF-A0AB74M7G8-F1
#
_cell.length_a   1.000
_cell.length_b   1.000
_cell.length_c   1.000
_cell.angle_alpha   90.00
_cell.angle_beta   90.00
_cell.angle_gamma   90.00
#
_symmetry.space_group_name_H-M   'P 1'
#
loop_
_entity.id
_entity.type
_entity.pdbx_description
1 polymer ?
#
loop_
_entity_poly.entity_id
_entity_poly.type
_entity_poly.pdbx_seq_one_letter_code
_entity_poly.pdbx_strand_id
1 'polypeptide(L)' 'DGEQISDAIHNGVWTYNSAARPLTMSEMVVMFGYVYRQSRPCRLASEMGIHTKTVNTFLYTGMAKNGLYGVSVRRLVGA' A
#
# COMPACT_ATOMS: atom_id res chain seq x y z
N ASP A 1 -8.27 2.14 -23.35
CA ASP A 1 -7.86 2.19 -21.93
C ASP A 1 -7.02 1.01 -21.41
N GLY A 2 -6.98 -0.16 -22.06
CA GLY A 2 -6.06 -1.25 -21.66
C GLY A 2 -4.62 -1.13 -22.21
N GLU A 3 -4.44 -0.45 -23.35
CA GLU A 3 -3.14 -0.33 -24.03
C GLU A 3 -2.13 0.51 -23.23
N GLN A 4 -2.58 1.59 -22.59
CA GLN A 4 -1.72 2.45 -21.77
C GLN A 4 -1.13 1.74 -20.55
N ILE A 5 -1.86 0.77 -19.97
CA ILE A 5 -1.40 -0.02 -18.82
C ILE A 5 -0.34 -1.03 -19.27
N SER A 6 -0.58 -1.72 -20.39
CA SER A 6 0.39 -2.66 -20.95
C SER A 6 1.69 -1.96 -21.34
N ASP A 7 1.60 -0.78 -21.95
CA ASP A 7 2.77 0.01 -22.33
C ASP A 7 3.53 0.54 -21.11
N ALA A 8 2.83 1.01 -20.07
CA ALA A 8 3.47 1.45 -18.83
C ALA A 8 4.23 0.31 -18.11
N ILE A 9 3.68 -0.91 -18.16
CA ILE A 9 4.33 -2.13 -17.67
C ILE A 9 5.56 -2.49 -18.53
N HIS A 10 5.39 -2.51 -19.86
CA HIS A 10 6.44 -2.92 -20.77
C HIS A 10 7.64 -1.95 -20.74
N ASN A 11 7.37 -0.66 -20.59
CA ASN A 11 8.37 0.39 -20.49
C ASN A 11 9.05 0.47 -19.11
N GLY A 12 8.71 -0.44 -18.18
CA GLY A 12 9.33 -0.50 -16.85
C GLY A 12 8.96 0.68 -15.94
N VAL A 13 8.05 1.55 -16.37
CA VAL A 13 7.49 2.66 -15.58
C VAL A 13 6.62 2.09 -14.47
N TRP A 14 5.92 0.99 -14.75
CA TRP A 14 5.23 0.18 -13.75
C TRP A 14 5.91 -1.18 -13.66
N THR A 15 6.58 -1.46 -12.55
CA THR A 15 7.09 -2.80 -12.29
C THR A 15 5.91 -3.75 -12.15
N TYR A 16 5.73 -4.63 -13.13
CA TYR A 16 4.77 -5.73 -13.03
C TYR A 16 5.23 -6.68 -11.94
N ASN A 17 4.79 -6.40 -10.72
CA ASN A 17 5.10 -7.23 -9.58
C ASN A 17 4.21 -8.47 -9.66
N SER A 18 4.75 -9.56 -10.24
CA SER A 18 4.07 -10.85 -10.32
C SER A 18 3.78 -11.47 -8.94
N ALA A 19 4.38 -10.93 -7.86
CA ALA A 19 4.07 -11.29 -6.49
C ALA A 19 3.00 -10.40 -5.86
N ALA A 20 2.56 -9.32 -6.53
CA ALA A 20 1.52 -8.44 -6.03
C ALA A 20 0.18 -9.17 -5.98
N ARG A 21 -0.41 -9.25 -4.78
CA ARG A 21 -1.73 -9.85 -4.55
C ARG A 21 -2.78 -8.76 -4.31
N PRO A 22 -4.04 -8.96 -4.74
CA PRO A 22 -5.11 -8.01 -4.50
C PRO A 22 -5.27 -7.64 -3.03
N LEU A 23 -5.44 -6.33 -2.80
CA LEU A 23 -5.73 -5.78 -1.49
C LEU A 23 -7.23 -5.80 -1.22
N THR A 24 -7.60 -6.09 0.01
CA THR A 24 -8.95 -5.82 0.52
C THR A 24 -9.13 -4.30 0.65
N MET A 25 -10.38 -3.83 0.74
CA MET A 25 -10.65 -2.40 0.97
C MET A 25 -9.93 -1.86 2.22
N SER A 26 -9.97 -2.60 3.33
CA SER A 26 -9.33 -2.18 4.57
C SER A 26 -7.80 -2.07 4.42
N GLU A 27 -7.17 -3.02 3.72
CA GLU A 27 -5.73 -2.95 3.44
C GLU A 27 -5.41 -1.77 2.52
N MET A 28 -6.22 -1.51 1.48
CA MET A 28 -6.03 -0.35 0.60
C MET A 28 -6.14 0.97 1.33
N VAL A 29 -7.19 1.17 2.15
CA VAL A 29 -7.38 2.42 2.90
C VAL A 29 -6.23 2.65 3.87
N VAL A 30 -5.79 1.60 4.58
CA VAL A 30 -4.68 1.71 5.52
C VAL A 30 -3.37 2.00 4.79
N MET A 31 -3.07 1.30 3.69
CA MET A 31 -1.87 1.57 2.89
C MET A 31 -1.89 2.98 2.29
N PHE A 32 -3.03 3.42 1.78
CA PHE A 32 -3.17 4.78 1.24
C PHE A 32 -2.91 5.84 2.31
N GLY A 33 -3.55 5.71 3.46
CA GLY A 33 -3.35 6.62 4.59
C GLY A 33 -1.92 6.62 5.11
N TYR A 34 -1.29 5.44 5.22
CA TYR A 34 0.04 5.30 5.78
C TYR A 34 1.15 5.75 4.81
N VAL A 35 1.07 5.35 3.54
CA VAL A 35 2.12 5.65 2.54
C VAL A 35 1.94 7.04 1.95
N TYR A 36 0.77 7.35 1.41
CA TYR A 36 0.56 8.59 0.64
C TYR A 36 0.23 9.78 1.54
N ARG A 37 -0.63 9.59 2.56
CA ARG A 37 -0.98 10.66 3.50
C ARG A 37 -0.02 10.75 4.69
N GLN A 38 0.93 9.83 4.81
CA GLN A 38 1.88 9.73 5.93
C GLN A 38 1.21 9.73 7.31
N SER A 39 -0.02 9.23 7.38
CA SER A 39 -0.79 9.15 8.62
C SER A 39 -0.19 8.09 9.54
N ARG A 40 -0.07 8.43 10.83
CA ARG A 40 0.35 7.46 11.86
C ARG A 40 -0.74 6.39 12.06
N PRO A 41 -0.37 5.12 12.34
CA PRO A 41 -1.34 4.05 12.57
C PRO A 41 -2.39 4.35 13.64
N CYS A 42 -2.03 5.08 14.71
CA CYS A 42 -2.97 5.50 15.76
C CYS A 42 -4.02 6.50 15.25
N ARG A 43 -3.66 7.38 14.32
CA ARG A 43 -4.61 8.32 13.71
C ARG A 43 -5.59 7.59 12.80
N LEU A 44 -5.09 6.67 11.98
CA LEU A 44 -5.92 5.80 11.13
C LEU A 44 -6.88 4.95 11.98
N ALA A 45 -6.41 4.43 13.11
CA ALA A 45 -7.23 3.68 14.05
C ALA A 45 -8.40 4.51 14.58
N SER A 46 -8.13 5.76 14.95
CA SER A 46 -9.15 6.71 15.40
C SER A 46 -10.15 7.07 14.29
N GLU A 47 -9.68 7.31 13.07
CA GLU A 47 -10.54 7.68 11.93
C GLU A 47 -11.43 6.50 11.49
N MET A 48 -10.91 5.27 11.58
CA MET A 48 -11.63 4.04 11.22
C MET A 48 -12.46 3.45 12.36
N GLY A 49 -12.36 3.98 13.58
CA GLY A 49 -13.06 3.45 14.75
C GLY A 49 -12.65 2.03 15.16
N ILE A 50 -11.41 1.63 14.89
CA ILE A 50 -10.87 0.30 15.19
C ILE A 50 -9.60 0.37 16.01
N HIS A 51 -9.20 -0.76 16.59
CA HIS A 51 -7.97 -0.82 17.37
C HIS A 51 -6.72 -0.67 16.50
N THR A 52 -5.69 0.03 17.00
CA THR A 52 -4.41 0.24 16.29
C THR A 52 -3.73 -1.07 15.88
N LYS A 53 -3.91 -2.14 16.67
CA LYS A 53 -3.42 -3.48 16.31
C LYS A 53 -4.02 -3.98 14.99
N THR A 54 -5.32 -3.75 14.78
CA THR A 54 -6.03 -4.13 13.55
C THR A 54 -5.53 -3.34 12.35
N VAL A 55 -5.30 -2.03 12.52
CA VAL A 55 -4.65 -1.19 11.50
C VAL A 55 -3.27 -1.73 11.14
N ASN A 56 -2.45 -2.07 12.14
CA ASN A 56 -1.13 -2.64 11.90
C ASN A 56 -1.21 -3.99 11.15
N THR A 57 -2.19 -4.84 11.47
CA THR A 57 -2.42 -6.07 10.71
C THR A 57 -2.71 -5.77 9.24
N PHE A 58 -3.68 -4.90 8.95
CA PHE A 58 -3.99 -4.52 7.56
C PHE A 58 -2.79 -3.91 6.84
N LEU A 59 -2.01 -3.08 7.54
CA LEU A 59 -0.82 -2.47 6.99
C LEU A 59 0.24 -3.52 6.62
N TYR A 60 0.60 -4.41 7.54
CA TYR A 60 1.63 -5.41 7.28
C TYR A 60 1.21 -6.43 6.23
N THR A 61 -0.06 -6.86 6.27
CA THR A 61 -0.60 -7.75 5.23
C THR A 61 -0.59 -7.06 3.87
N GLY A 62 -1.01 -5.79 3.79
CA GLY A 62 -1.01 -5.05 2.54
C GLY A 62 0.40 -4.82 1.97
N MET A 63 1.35 -4.45 2.83
CA MET A 63 2.76 -4.29 2.46
C MET A 63 3.37 -5.61 1.97
N ALA A 64 3.11 -6.73 2.66
CA ALA A 64 3.55 -8.05 2.23
C ALA A 64 2.95 -8.44 0.87
N LYS A 65 1.64 -8.20 0.68
CA LYS A 65 0.94 -8.45 -0.59
C LYS A 65 1.49 -7.63 -1.75
N ASN A 66 2.14 -6.50 -1.51
CA ASN A 66 2.71 -5.64 -2.56
C ASN A 66 4.25 -5.75 -2.66
N GLY A 67 4.87 -6.72 -1.97
CA GLY A 67 6.33 -6.88 -1.98
C GLY A 67 7.09 -5.77 -1.25
N LEU A 68 6.41 -5.00 -0.40
CA LEU A 68 6.98 -3.87 0.35
C LEU A 68 7.33 -4.24 1.81
N TYR A 69 7.41 -5.53 2.12
CA TYR A 69 7.69 -5.99 3.48
C TYR A 69 9.05 -5.46 3.97
N GLY A 70 9.06 -4.79 5.13
CA GLY A 70 10.26 -4.19 5.70
C GLY A 70 10.73 -2.89 5.02
N VAL A 71 10.02 -2.39 4.00
CA VAL A 71 10.35 -1.12 3.35
C VAL A 71 9.83 0.05 4.19
N SER A 72 10.71 1.01 4.48
CA SER A 72 10.34 2.24 5.17
C SER A 72 9.55 3.16 4.24
N VAL A 73 8.43 3.72 4.73
CA VAL A 73 7.60 4.69 3.99
C VAL A 73 8.41 5.89 3.48
N ARG A 74 9.44 6.32 4.21
CA ARG A 74 10.31 7.41 3.75
C ARG A 74 10.98 7.14 2.41
N ARG A 75 11.17 5.86 2.05
CA ARG A 75 11.70 5.44 0.74
C ARG A 75 10.61 5.27 -0.33
N LEU A 76 9.34 5.26 0.06
CA LEU A 76 8.20 5.14 -0.85
C LEU A 76 7.64 6.50 -1.28
N VAL A 77 7.92 7.58 -0.52
CA VAL A 77 7.40 8.93 -0.77
C VAL A 77 8.42 9.80 -1.54
N GLY A 78 9.29 9.19 -2.35
CA GLY A 78 10.30 9.93 -3.10
C GLY A 78 10.98 9.11 -4.19
N ALA A 79 10.35 9.09 -5.36
CA ALA A 79 10.93 8.99 -6.70
C ALA A 79 10.03 9.81 -7.64
#